data_AF-A0A554GTD4-F1
#
_entry.id   AF-A0A554GTD4-F1
#
_cell.length_a   1.000
_cell.length_b   1.000
_cell.length_c   1.000
_cell.angle_alpha   90.00
_cell.angle_beta   90.00
_cell.angle_gamma   90.00
#
_symmetry.space_group_name_H-M   'P 1'
#
loop_
_entity.id
_entity.type
_entity.pdbx_description
1 polymer ?
#
loop_
_entity_poly.entity_id
_entity_poly.type
_entity_poly.pdbx_seq_one_letter_code
_entity_poly.pdbx_strand_id
1 'polypeptide(L)'
;MSNINYAPTIWSRADALKVNENDPTTTQPLVSPDFPVMSDTVFIWDTMPLRELDGTVVSVNGWSVIVTLTADRHPDDPQYVGANGRYDIKRDWEDRHGRARMCYWYSRTGKDWIFGGRVMAEGVSPTTREWAGTPVLLNDKGDIDLYYTCVTPGAAIAKVRGRIVTSDKGVELKDFTEVKTLFEADGKYYQTEAQNSTWNFRDPSPFIDPNDGKLYMVFEGNVAGERGTHTVGAAELGPVP
;
A
#
# COMPACT_ATOMS: atom_id res chain seq x y z
N MET A 1 -2.80 31.97 -6.70
CA MET A 1 -1.63 31.47 -7.44
C MET A 1 -1.78 29.97 -7.63
N SER A 2 -1.97 29.53 -8.87
CA SER A 2 -2.03 28.10 -9.22
C SER A 2 -0.60 27.59 -9.36
N ASN A 3 -0.07 26.93 -8.32
CA ASN A 3 1.30 26.38 -8.31
C ASN A 3 1.42 25.10 -9.16
N ILE A 4 0.49 24.85 -10.08
CA ILE A 4 0.56 23.71 -10.98
C ILE A 4 1.16 24.19 -12.30
N ASN A 5 2.40 23.78 -12.55
CA ASN A 5 3.07 24.01 -13.83
C ASN A 5 2.69 22.94 -14.89
N TYR A 6 1.85 21.95 -14.54
CA TYR A 6 1.55 20.79 -15.39
C TYR A 6 0.06 20.43 -15.38
N ALA A 7 -0.58 20.39 -16.54
CA ALA A 7 -1.94 19.91 -16.65
C ALA A 7 -2.01 18.40 -16.32
N PRO A 8 -2.96 17.94 -15.48
CA PRO A 8 -3.12 16.52 -15.22
C PRO A 8 -3.55 15.78 -16.49
N THR A 9 -3.03 14.58 -16.69
CA THR A 9 -3.52 13.68 -17.74
C THR A 9 -4.86 13.08 -17.35
N ILE A 10 -5.76 12.92 -18.32
CA ILE A 10 -7.10 12.38 -18.09
C ILE A 10 -7.18 11.00 -18.73
N TRP A 11 -7.51 9.99 -17.93
CA TRP A 11 -8.02 8.73 -18.45
C TRP A 11 -9.52 8.90 -18.71
N SER A 12 -9.88 9.18 -19.96
CA SER A 12 -11.24 9.59 -20.33
C SER A 12 -12.24 8.43 -20.36
N ARG A 13 -13.55 8.73 -20.41
CA ARG A 13 -14.57 7.70 -20.64
C ARG A 13 -14.36 6.97 -21.97
N ALA A 14 -13.99 7.68 -23.03
CA ALA A 14 -13.66 7.08 -24.32
C ALA A 14 -12.49 6.09 -24.23
N ASP A 15 -11.49 6.36 -23.38
CA ASP A 15 -10.39 5.43 -23.14
C ASP A 15 -10.82 4.22 -22.32
N ALA A 16 -11.59 4.44 -21.25
CA ALA A 16 -12.12 3.35 -20.42
C ALA A 16 -13.04 2.40 -21.22
N LEU A 17 -13.82 2.92 -22.17
CA LEU A 17 -14.70 2.14 -23.05
C LEU A 17 -13.94 1.22 -24.03
N LYS A 18 -12.63 1.37 -24.19
CA LYS A 18 -11.80 0.43 -24.98
C LYS A 18 -11.61 -0.89 -24.24
N VAL A 19 -11.66 -0.88 -22.91
CA VAL A 19 -11.55 -2.08 -22.09
C VAL A 19 -12.82 -2.91 -22.26
N ASN A 20 -12.67 -4.13 -22.74
CA ASN A 20 -13.79 -5.06 -22.92
C ASN A 20 -13.32 -6.51 -22.77
N GLU A 21 -14.27 -7.39 -22.43
CA GLU A 21 -14.04 -8.81 -22.15
C GLU A 21 -13.46 -9.61 -23.32
N ASN A 22 -13.50 -9.08 -24.55
CA ASN A 22 -12.97 -9.76 -25.73
C ASN A 22 -11.50 -9.42 -26.02
N ASP A 23 -10.84 -8.59 -25.20
CA ASP A 23 -9.41 -8.29 -25.37
C ASP A 23 -8.53 -9.43 -24.82
N PRO A 24 -7.92 -10.26 -25.70
CA PRO A 24 -7.15 -11.42 -25.26
C PRO A 24 -5.81 -11.04 -24.62
N THR A 25 -5.42 -9.77 -24.66
CA THR A 25 -4.15 -9.28 -24.10
C THR A 25 -4.25 -8.85 -22.63
N THR A 26 -5.46 -8.80 -22.08
CA THR A 26 -5.73 -8.22 -20.75
C THR A 26 -6.09 -9.25 -19.68
N THR A 27 -5.95 -10.54 -19.94
CA THR A 27 -6.33 -11.61 -19.01
C THR A 27 -5.13 -12.15 -18.25
N GLN A 28 -5.17 -12.06 -16.91
CA GLN A 28 -4.20 -12.73 -16.04
C GLN A 28 -4.32 -14.27 -16.19
N PRO A 29 -3.22 -15.03 -16.16
CA PRO A 29 -3.28 -16.49 -16.12
C PRO A 29 -4.12 -17.01 -14.95
N LEU A 30 -4.81 -18.13 -15.15
CA LEU A 30 -5.60 -18.78 -14.10
C LEU A 30 -4.72 -19.16 -12.91
N VAL A 31 -5.13 -18.75 -11.71
CA VAL A 31 -4.55 -19.19 -10.44
C VAL A 31 -5.26 -20.46 -10.00
N SER A 32 -4.51 -21.52 -9.72
CA SER A 32 -5.06 -22.78 -9.21
C SER A 32 -5.81 -22.55 -7.90
N PRO A 33 -6.99 -23.16 -7.67
CA PRO A 33 -7.64 -23.11 -6.36
C PRO A 33 -6.82 -23.76 -5.24
N ASP A 34 -5.88 -24.65 -5.57
CA ASP A 34 -4.98 -25.32 -4.63
C ASP A 34 -3.65 -24.54 -4.45
N PHE A 35 -3.70 -23.22 -4.45
CA PHE A 35 -2.51 -22.39 -4.28
C PHE A 35 -1.95 -22.51 -2.84
N PRO A 36 -0.61 -22.50 -2.65
CA PRO A 36 -0.02 -22.50 -1.33
C PRO A 36 -0.23 -21.14 -0.64
N VAL A 37 -0.34 -21.15 0.68
CA VAL A 37 -0.38 -19.93 1.50
C VAL A 37 0.98 -19.69 2.17
N MET A 38 1.31 -18.42 2.42
CA MET A 38 2.49 -18.07 3.21
C MET A 38 2.27 -18.29 4.72
N SER A 39 1.02 -18.28 5.19
CA SER A 39 0.68 -18.53 6.59
C SER A 39 -0.78 -18.94 6.77
N ASP A 40 -1.00 -19.82 7.76
CA ASP A 40 -2.33 -20.21 8.23
C ASP A 40 -2.84 -19.35 9.41
N THR A 41 -2.02 -18.44 9.93
CA THR A 41 -2.34 -17.63 11.12
C THR A 41 -2.65 -16.18 10.82
N VAL A 42 -2.24 -15.68 9.66
CA VAL A 42 -2.44 -14.27 9.26
C VAL A 42 -2.96 -14.15 7.84
N PHE A 43 -3.77 -13.12 7.61
CA PHE A 43 -4.12 -12.64 6.29
C PHE A 43 -3.02 -11.73 5.76
N ILE A 44 -2.74 -11.83 4.46
CA ILE A 44 -1.68 -11.09 3.77
C ILE A 44 -2.29 -10.54 2.48
N TRP A 45 -2.10 -9.24 2.19
CA TRP A 45 -2.58 -8.64 0.95
C TRP A 45 -1.53 -7.71 0.33
N ASP A 46 -1.74 -6.39 0.32
CA ASP A 46 -0.83 -5.43 -0.35
C ASP A 46 0.62 -5.72 0.06
N THR A 47 1.44 -6.06 -0.95
CA THR A 47 2.79 -6.59 -0.76
C THR A 47 3.78 -5.68 -1.48
N MET A 48 4.72 -5.14 -0.71
CA MET A 48 5.61 -4.08 -1.12
C MET A 48 7.06 -4.58 -1.01
N PRO A 49 7.76 -4.83 -2.13
CA PRO A 49 9.15 -5.26 -2.09
C PRO A 49 10.06 -4.11 -1.66
N LEU A 50 11.14 -4.44 -0.95
CA LEU A 50 12.24 -3.50 -0.70
C LEU A 50 12.82 -3.06 -2.05
N ARG A 51 12.84 -1.74 -2.28
CA ARG A 51 13.36 -1.16 -3.53
C ARG A 51 14.23 0.07 -3.28
N GLU A 52 14.96 0.48 -4.31
CA GLU A 52 15.62 1.78 -4.36
C GLU A 52 14.69 2.85 -4.96
N LEU A 53 15.12 4.12 -4.91
CA LEU A 53 14.35 5.25 -5.42
C LEU A 53 14.26 5.29 -6.95
N ASP A 54 15.04 4.49 -7.67
CA ASP A 54 14.92 4.31 -9.12
C ASP A 54 13.88 3.23 -9.50
N GLY A 55 13.31 2.53 -8.51
CA GLY A 55 12.35 1.45 -8.70
C GLY A 55 12.96 0.04 -8.70
N THR A 56 14.29 -0.09 -8.64
CA THR A 56 14.98 -1.38 -8.61
C THR A 56 14.62 -2.14 -7.33
N VAL A 57 14.05 -3.34 -7.47
CA VAL A 57 13.83 -4.27 -6.34
C VAL A 57 15.17 -4.87 -5.92
N VAL A 58 15.49 -4.77 -4.63
CA VAL A 58 16.81 -5.12 -4.11
C VAL A 58 16.75 -6.21 -3.05
N SER A 59 17.91 -6.85 -2.86
CA SER A 59 18.16 -7.77 -1.75
C SER A 59 19.30 -7.25 -0.89
N VAL A 60 19.31 -7.59 0.39
CA VAL A 60 20.38 -7.21 1.33
C VAL A 60 21.07 -8.48 1.79
N ASN A 61 22.36 -8.61 1.47
CA ASN A 61 23.18 -9.79 1.81
C ASN A 61 22.53 -11.13 1.39
N GLY A 62 21.90 -11.14 0.20
CA GLY A 62 21.23 -12.31 -0.37
C GLY A 62 19.85 -12.62 0.23
N TRP A 63 19.28 -11.68 1.00
CA TRP A 63 17.90 -11.75 1.49
C TRP A 63 17.00 -10.78 0.72
N SER A 64 15.97 -11.33 0.07
CA SER A 64 14.82 -10.54 -0.39
C SER A 64 13.94 -10.21 0.79
N VAL A 65 13.40 -8.99 0.83
CA VAL A 65 12.48 -8.54 1.88
C VAL A 65 11.24 -7.93 1.25
N ILE A 66 10.08 -8.33 1.74
CA ILE A 66 8.79 -7.71 1.43
C ILE A 66 8.17 -7.19 2.72
N VAL A 67 7.48 -6.07 2.64
CA VAL A 67 6.56 -5.59 3.67
C VAL A 67 5.15 -5.86 3.18
N THR A 68 4.27 -6.31 4.06
CA THR A 68 2.90 -6.68 3.72
C THR A 68 1.93 -5.98 4.65
N LEU A 69 0.76 -5.62 4.13
CA LEU A 69 -0.39 -5.45 5.01
C LEU A 69 -0.83 -6.82 5.52
N THR A 70 -1.00 -6.90 6.83
CA THR A 70 -1.20 -8.13 7.56
C THR A 70 -2.23 -7.93 8.67
N ALA A 71 -3.07 -8.94 8.89
CA ALA A 71 -4.00 -9.00 10.00
C ALA A 71 -4.03 -10.42 10.55
N ASP A 72 -4.08 -10.55 11.87
CA ASP A 72 -4.28 -11.86 12.50
C ASP A 72 -5.63 -12.45 12.09
N ARG A 73 -5.65 -13.77 11.86
CA ARG A 73 -6.88 -14.54 11.72
C ARG A 73 -7.43 -14.84 13.11
N HIS A 74 -8.73 -14.71 13.28
CA HIS A 74 -9.42 -14.88 14.56
C HIS A 74 -10.39 -16.07 14.49
N PRO A 75 -9.91 -17.33 14.34
CA PRO A 75 -10.77 -18.49 14.14
C PRO A 75 -11.67 -18.83 15.33
N ASP A 76 -11.24 -18.46 16.54
CA ASP A 76 -11.93 -18.76 17.79
C ASP A 76 -12.79 -17.58 18.30
N ASP A 77 -12.78 -16.45 17.59
CA ASP A 77 -13.59 -15.28 17.96
C ASP A 77 -15.06 -15.54 17.60
N PRO A 78 -16.00 -15.48 18.57
CA PRO A 78 -17.42 -15.75 18.33
C PRO A 78 -18.04 -14.93 17.19
N GLN A 79 -17.51 -13.73 16.89
CA GLN A 79 -18.01 -12.92 15.78
C GLN A 79 -17.73 -13.56 14.41
N TYR A 80 -16.72 -14.42 14.30
CA TYR A 80 -16.32 -15.12 13.08
C TYR A 80 -16.66 -16.61 13.13
N VAL A 81 -17.53 -17.03 14.04
CA VAL A 81 -18.08 -18.39 14.05
C VAL A 81 -19.48 -18.37 13.47
N GLY A 82 -19.69 -19.09 12.36
CA GLY A 82 -20.99 -19.20 11.71
C GLY A 82 -22.00 -20.01 12.53
N ALA A 83 -23.28 -19.97 12.12
CA ALA A 83 -24.37 -20.71 12.79
C ALA A 83 -24.15 -22.24 12.85
N ASN A 84 -23.27 -22.77 12.02
CA ASN A 84 -22.87 -24.18 11.98
C ASN A 84 -21.67 -24.50 12.90
N GLY A 85 -21.21 -23.54 13.72
CA GLY A 85 -20.07 -23.69 14.62
C GLY A 85 -18.70 -23.67 13.94
N ARG A 86 -18.62 -23.36 12.64
CA ARG A 86 -17.36 -23.30 11.88
C ARG A 86 -16.89 -21.87 11.68
N TYR A 87 -15.57 -21.70 11.57
CA TYR A 87 -14.94 -20.42 11.27
C TYR A 87 -15.40 -19.88 9.90
N ASP A 88 -15.99 -18.69 9.92
CA ASP A 88 -16.37 -17.88 8.77
C ASP A 88 -15.17 -17.03 8.34
N ILE A 89 -14.24 -17.68 7.63
CA ILE A 89 -13.05 -17.03 7.09
C ILE A 89 -13.37 -15.86 6.16
N LYS A 90 -14.53 -15.89 5.48
CA LYS A 90 -14.94 -14.81 4.57
C LYS A 90 -15.25 -13.56 5.37
N ARG A 91 -16.05 -13.68 6.44
CA ARG A 91 -16.37 -12.55 7.31
C ARG A 91 -15.11 -11.98 7.97
N ASP A 92 -14.24 -12.84 8.48
CA ASP A 92 -12.98 -12.41 9.09
C ASP A 92 -12.06 -11.70 8.08
N TRP A 93 -11.97 -12.22 6.86
CA TRP A 93 -11.27 -11.57 5.76
C TRP A 93 -11.86 -10.20 5.44
N GLU A 94 -13.17 -10.05 5.33
CA GLU A 94 -13.82 -8.76 5.02
C GLU A 94 -13.50 -7.69 6.08
N ASP A 95 -13.49 -8.06 7.36
CA ASP A 95 -13.22 -7.17 8.50
C ASP A 95 -11.72 -6.85 8.72
N ARG A 96 -10.80 -7.60 8.10
CA ARG A 96 -9.34 -7.53 8.33
C ARG A 96 -8.77 -6.11 8.24
N HIS A 97 -9.35 -5.27 7.38
CA HIS A 97 -8.88 -3.91 7.15
C HIS A 97 -8.90 -3.08 8.43
N GLY A 98 -9.83 -3.33 9.36
CA GLY A 98 -9.95 -2.61 10.63
C GLY A 98 -8.79 -2.82 11.59
N ARG A 99 -7.97 -3.87 11.37
CA ARG A 99 -6.83 -4.24 12.22
C ARG A 99 -5.53 -4.43 11.42
N ALA A 100 -5.45 -3.84 10.23
CA ALA A 100 -4.27 -3.90 9.37
C ALA A 100 -3.01 -3.37 10.08
N ARG A 101 -1.92 -4.14 9.96
CA ARG A 101 -0.56 -3.81 10.41
C ARG A 101 0.43 -4.11 9.29
N MET A 102 1.54 -3.38 9.27
CA MET A 102 2.66 -3.67 8.41
C MET A 102 3.56 -4.70 9.07
N CYS A 103 3.67 -5.86 8.44
CA CYS A 103 4.60 -6.91 8.81
C CYS A 103 5.63 -7.11 7.70
N TYR A 104 6.76 -7.72 8.00
CA TYR A 104 7.76 -8.06 6.98
C TYR A 104 8.01 -9.55 6.88
N TRP A 105 8.45 -9.95 5.70
CA TRP A 105 8.87 -11.31 5.38
C TRP A 105 10.19 -11.27 4.67
N TYR A 106 10.98 -12.32 4.84
CA TYR A 106 12.26 -12.44 4.17
C TYR A 106 12.46 -13.82 3.56
N SER A 107 13.22 -13.88 2.46
CA SER A 107 13.49 -15.11 1.73
C SER A 107 14.81 -15.03 0.98
N ARG A 108 15.54 -16.16 0.86
CA ARG A 108 16.67 -16.26 -0.08
C ARG A 108 16.23 -16.59 -1.50
N THR A 109 15.05 -17.19 -1.66
CA THR A 109 14.56 -17.73 -2.94
C THR A 109 13.49 -16.85 -3.58
N GLY A 110 12.91 -15.93 -2.80
CA GLY A 110 11.73 -15.15 -3.21
C GLY A 110 10.45 -15.99 -3.29
N LYS A 111 10.48 -17.23 -2.78
CA LYS A 111 9.36 -18.19 -2.79
C LYS A 111 9.04 -18.70 -1.40
N ASP A 112 10.08 -19.04 -0.63
CA ASP A 112 9.96 -19.59 0.72
C ASP A 112 10.11 -18.45 1.72
N TRP A 113 8.98 -17.81 2.04
CA TRP A 113 8.96 -16.61 2.87
C TRP A 113 8.88 -16.96 4.36
N ILE A 114 9.77 -16.34 5.15
CA ILE A 114 9.81 -16.47 6.60
C ILE A 114 9.20 -15.20 7.20
N PHE A 115 8.25 -15.38 8.12
CA PHE A 115 7.60 -14.27 8.81
C PHE A 115 8.57 -13.58 9.79
N GLY A 116 8.80 -12.29 9.60
CA GLY A 116 9.64 -11.45 10.46
C GLY A 116 8.88 -10.74 11.58
N GLY A 117 7.55 -10.73 11.53
CA GLY A 117 6.70 -10.01 12.48
C GLY A 117 6.41 -8.56 12.04
N ARG A 118 5.91 -7.75 12.98
CA ARG A 118 5.56 -6.34 12.74
C ARG A 118 6.81 -5.50 12.45
N VAL A 119 6.68 -4.53 11.55
CA VAL A 119 7.73 -3.53 11.29
C VAL A 119 7.82 -2.52 12.43
N MET A 120 6.66 -2.03 12.88
CA MET A 120 6.54 -1.04 13.96
C MET A 120 5.96 -1.69 15.21
N ALA A 121 6.51 -1.32 16.37
CA ALA A 121 5.94 -1.68 17.66
C ALA A 121 4.57 -1.02 17.86
N GLU A 122 3.77 -1.57 18.78
CA GLU A 122 2.51 -0.94 19.17
C GLU A 122 2.73 0.47 19.73
N GLY A 123 1.86 1.42 19.33
CA GLY A 123 1.95 2.82 19.73
C GLY A 123 2.92 3.68 18.93
N VAL A 124 3.75 3.11 18.04
CA VAL A 124 4.65 3.91 17.17
C VAL A 124 3.87 4.62 16.06
N SER A 125 2.98 3.90 15.37
CA SER A 125 2.12 4.52 14.37
C SER A 125 1.14 5.49 15.06
N PRO A 126 0.99 6.74 14.56
CA PRO A 126 0.13 7.74 15.19
C PRO A 126 -1.36 7.43 15.06
N THR A 127 -1.72 6.51 14.16
CA THR A 127 -3.09 6.09 13.86
C THR A 127 -3.27 4.60 14.12
N THR A 128 -4.52 4.17 14.26
CA THR A 128 -4.85 2.79 14.64
C THR A 128 -4.64 1.77 13.53
N ARG A 129 -4.54 2.21 12.27
CA ARG A 129 -4.34 1.35 11.11
C ARG A 129 -3.15 1.84 10.29
N GLU A 130 -2.39 0.88 9.78
CA GLU A 130 -1.23 1.07 8.92
C GLU A 130 -1.63 0.54 7.54
N TRP A 131 -1.63 1.41 6.52
CA TRP A 131 -1.97 1.07 5.14
C TRP A 131 -0.73 1.16 4.23
N ALA A 132 -0.86 0.70 2.99
CA ALA A 132 0.25 0.43 2.09
C ALA A 132 1.07 1.69 1.74
N GLY A 133 2.22 1.43 1.13
CA GLY A 133 3.21 2.40 0.71
C GLY A 133 4.45 1.71 0.13
N THR A 134 5.65 2.17 0.49
CA THR A 134 6.89 1.70 -0.11
C THR A 134 8.05 1.66 0.90
N PRO A 135 8.66 0.49 1.14
CA PRO A 135 9.97 0.40 1.79
C PRO A 135 11.11 0.76 0.81
N VAL A 136 11.91 1.76 1.16
CA VAL A 136 13.03 2.25 0.35
C VAL A 136 14.36 2.00 1.04
N LEU A 137 15.26 1.24 0.42
CA LEU A 137 16.65 1.11 0.86
C LEU A 137 17.40 2.41 0.53
N LEU A 138 18.04 3.01 1.53
CA LEU A 138 18.71 4.30 1.41
C LEU A 138 20.21 4.17 1.17
N ASN A 139 20.82 3.08 1.62
CA ASN A 139 22.26 2.85 1.51
C ASN A 139 22.62 1.36 1.72
N ASP A 140 23.89 1.06 1.47
CA ASP A 140 24.52 -0.24 1.66
C ASP A 140 24.65 -0.69 3.13
N LYS A 141 24.44 0.22 4.09
CA LYS A 141 24.45 -0.08 5.53
C LYS A 141 23.10 -0.61 6.03
N GLY A 142 22.08 -0.62 5.18
CA GLY A 142 20.76 -1.14 5.50
C GLY A 142 19.79 -0.12 6.09
N ASP A 143 20.03 1.19 5.95
CA ASP A 143 19.02 2.17 6.38
C ASP A 143 17.81 2.12 5.44
N ILE A 144 16.60 2.14 6.00
CA ILE A 144 15.33 2.05 5.27
C ILE A 144 14.44 3.23 5.68
N ASP A 145 13.88 3.93 4.69
CA ASP A 145 12.68 4.74 4.89
C ASP A 145 11.47 3.91 4.45
N LEU A 146 10.56 3.61 5.37
CA LEU A 146 9.25 3.06 5.05
C LEU A 146 8.25 4.21 4.91
N TYR A 147 7.85 4.49 3.67
CA TYR A 147 6.74 5.38 3.37
C TYR A 147 5.45 4.59 3.46
N TYR A 148 4.44 5.11 4.14
CA TYR A 148 3.18 4.41 4.34
C TYR A 148 2.04 5.38 4.63
N THR A 149 0.82 4.84 4.71
CA THR A 149 -0.36 5.63 5.03
C THR A 149 -0.83 5.37 6.46
N CYS A 150 -0.85 6.41 7.27
CA CYS A 150 -1.48 6.41 8.59
C CYS A 150 -2.99 6.59 8.42
N VAL A 151 -3.81 5.69 8.95
CA VAL A 151 -5.28 5.74 8.81
C VAL A 151 -5.99 5.56 10.14
N THR A 152 -7.00 6.41 10.38
CA THR A 152 -7.89 6.43 11.55
C THR A 152 -7.25 6.99 12.85
N PRO A 153 -7.56 8.25 13.25
CA PRO A 153 -8.43 9.21 12.55
C PRO A 153 -7.78 9.77 11.27
N GLY A 154 -8.62 10.17 10.30
CA GLY A 154 -8.17 10.74 9.02
C GLY A 154 -7.30 9.79 8.18
N ALA A 155 -6.56 10.37 7.24
CA ALA A 155 -5.56 9.70 6.42
C ALA A 155 -4.39 10.65 6.15
N ALA A 156 -3.17 10.21 6.44
CA ALA A 156 -1.95 10.99 6.22
C ALA A 156 -0.86 10.13 5.60
N ILE A 157 -0.12 10.70 4.66
CA ILE A 157 1.10 10.08 4.14
C ILE A 157 2.22 10.38 5.14
N ALA A 158 2.90 9.34 5.58
CA ALA A 158 3.95 9.42 6.58
C ALA A 158 5.17 8.59 6.16
N LYS A 159 6.25 8.75 6.89
CA LYS A 159 7.37 7.82 6.84
C LYS A 159 7.92 7.53 8.22
N VAL A 160 8.51 6.34 8.36
CA VAL A 160 9.30 5.94 9.53
C VAL A 160 10.64 5.41 9.04
N ARG A 161 11.72 5.85 9.68
CA ARG A 161 13.06 5.35 9.39
C ARG A 161 13.39 4.20 10.32
N GLY A 162 14.07 3.20 9.78
CA GLY A 162 14.68 2.13 10.55
C GLY A 162 15.87 1.56 9.79
N ARG A 163 16.25 0.33 10.12
CA ARG A 163 17.31 -0.40 9.42
C ARG A 163 17.02 -1.88 9.31
N ILE A 164 17.60 -2.50 8.29
CA ILE A 164 17.67 -3.95 8.12
C ILE A 164 19.00 -4.48 8.65
N VAL A 165 18.93 -5.46 9.55
CA VAL A 165 20.09 -6.19 10.07
C VAL A 165 19.97 -7.64 9.61
N THR A 166 21.00 -8.14 8.94
CA THR A 166 21.01 -9.49 8.40
C THR A 166 22.05 -10.36 9.09
N SER A 167 21.76 -11.65 9.18
CA SER A 167 22.73 -12.70 9.50
C SER A 167 22.57 -13.88 8.55
N ASP A 168 23.39 -14.92 8.71
CA ASP A 168 23.20 -16.18 7.99
C ASP A 168 21.85 -16.82 8.29
N LYS A 169 21.28 -16.55 9.47
CA LYS A 169 20.03 -17.14 9.97
C LYS A 169 18.77 -16.40 9.56
N GLY A 170 18.87 -15.13 9.12
CA GLY A 170 17.68 -14.37 8.75
C GLY A 170 17.86 -12.86 8.78
N VAL A 171 16.73 -12.18 8.82
CA VAL A 171 16.59 -10.71 8.77
C VAL A 171 15.85 -10.21 10.00
N GLU A 172 16.30 -9.07 10.53
CA GLU A 172 15.61 -8.32 11.58
C GLU A 172 15.47 -6.84 11.15
N LEU A 173 14.27 -6.29 11.30
CA LEU A 173 14.02 -4.85 11.12
C LEU A 173 14.09 -4.14 12.47
N LYS A 174 14.87 -3.04 12.55
CA LYS A 174 15.13 -2.29 13.79
C LYS A 174 14.85 -0.81 13.65
N ASP A 175 14.66 -0.16 14.80
CA ASP A 175 14.70 1.30 14.97
C ASP A 175 13.58 2.08 14.28
N PHE A 176 12.52 1.40 13.84
CA PHE A 176 11.27 2.01 13.36
C PHE A 176 10.46 2.59 14.53
N THR A 177 10.95 3.67 15.15
CA THR A 177 10.42 4.18 16.43
C THR A 177 9.79 5.57 16.36
N GLU A 178 10.07 6.35 15.30
CA GLU A 178 9.57 7.72 15.17
C GLU A 178 8.96 7.93 13.79
N VAL A 179 7.65 8.17 13.76
CA VAL A 179 6.90 8.45 12.54
C VAL A 179 6.91 9.95 12.26
N LYS A 180 7.28 10.30 11.03
CA LYS A 180 7.15 11.66 10.50
C LYS A 180 5.99 11.72 9.52
N THR A 181 4.92 12.41 9.89
CA THR A 181 3.87 12.81 8.95
C THR A 181 4.45 13.74 7.89
N LEU A 182 4.17 13.47 6.62
CA LEU A 182 4.67 14.24 5.50
C LEU A 182 3.61 15.24 5.01
N PHE A 183 2.42 14.75 4.65
CA PHE A 183 1.33 15.59 4.16
C PHE A 183 -0.01 14.85 4.16
N GLU A 184 -1.08 15.63 4.07
CA GLU A 184 -2.49 15.22 4.06
C GLU A 184 -3.20 15.84 2.84
N ALA A 185 -4.43 15.39 2.56
CA ALA A 185 -5.25 15.99 1.52
C ALA A 185 -5.52 17.48 1.80
N ASP A 186 -5.39 18.34 0.78
CA ASP A 186 -5.44 19.79 0.94
C ASP A 186 -6.81 20.42 0.63
N GLY A 187 -7.73 19.64 0.05
CA GLY A 187 -9.06 20.09 -0.37
C GLY A 187 -9.05 20.99 -1.59
N LYS A 188 -7.89 21.20 -2.21
CA LYS A 188 -7.72 22.01 -3.42
C LYS A 188 -7.30 21.17 -4.61
N TYR A 189 -6.36 20.26 -4.42
CA TYR A 189 -5.96 19.28 -5.43
C TYR A 189 -6.48 17.89 -5.08
N TYR A 190 -6.36 17.52 -3.80
CA TYR A 190 -6.77 16.21 -3.30
C TYR A 190 -7.93 16.35 -2.32
N GLN A 191 -8.98 15.55 -2.52
CA GLN A 191 -10.22 15.61 -1.75
C GLN A 191 -10.01 15.27 -0.27
N THR A 192 -10.63 16.03 0.61
CA THR A 192 -10.59 15.79 2.07
C THR A 192 -11.78 14.97 2.57
N GLU A 193 -11.67 14.47 3.80
CA GLU A 193 -12.79 13.87 4.53
C GLU A 193 -14.02 14.77 4.62
N ALA A 194 -13.80 16.06 4.86
CA ALA A 194 -14.88 17.04 4.96
C ALA A 194 -15.65 17.20 3.63
N GLN A 195 -14.96 17.07 2.50
CA GLN A 195 -15.56 17.15 1.16
C GLN A 195 -16.24 15.83 0.74
N ASN A 196 -15.78 14.69 1.25
CA ASN A 196 -16.31 13.37 0.96
C ASN A 196 -15.93 12.39 2.07
N SER A 197 -16.91 11.85 2.81
CA SER A 197 -16.68 10.87 3.88
C SER A 197 -16.12 9.51 3.43
N THR A 198 -15.98 9.30 2.12
CA THR A 198 -15.36 8.09 1.51
C THR A 198 -14.23 8.47 0.54
N TRP A 199 -13.52 9.56 0.81
CA TRP A 199 -12.35 9.99 0.05
C TRP A 199 -11.22 8.94 0.10
N ASN A 200 -10.38 8.96 -0.92
CA ASN A 200 -9.17 8.18 -0.99
C ASN A 200 -7.95 9.10 -0.90
N PHE A 201 -6.98 8.73 -0.06
CA PHE A 201 -5.70 9.43 0.09
C PHE A 201 -4.66 8.49 0.73
N ARG A 202 -3.81 7.84 -0.06
CA ARG A 202 -2.97 6.71 0.40
C ARG A 202 -1.87 6.29 -0.59
N ASP A 203 -1.10 5.28 -0.23
CA ASP A 203 -0.18 4.50 -1.07
C ASP A 203 1.00 5.30 -1.63
N PRO A 204 1.82 5.92 -0.76
CA PRO A 204 2.98 6.70 -1.19
C PRO A 204 4.05 5.83 -1.86
N SER A 205 4.47 6.25 -3.05
CA SER A 205 5.51 5.63 -3.85
C SER A 205 6.52 6.68 -4.31
N PRO A 206 7.57 6.95 -3.52
CA PRO A 206 8.61 7.91 -3.88
C PRO A 206 9.55 7.37 -4.96
N PHE A 207 10.09 8.26 -5.78
CA PHE A 207 11.10 7.94 -6.78
C PHE A 207 11.97 9.16 -7.12
N ILE A 208 13.16 8.93 -7.66
CA ILE A 208 13.98 9.97 -8.27
C ILE A 208 13.69 9.99 -9.77
N ASP A 209 13.26 11.13 -10.30
CA ASP A 209 13.08 11.29 -11.76
C ASP A 209 14.46 11.29 -12.43
N PRO A 210 14.75 10.37 -13.37
CA PRO A 210 16.04 10.32 -14.06
C PRO A 210 16.32 11.56 -14.93
N ASN A 211 15.29 12.35 -15.27
CA ASN A 211 15.45 13.52 -16.12
C ASN A 211 16.00 14.74 -15.37
N ASP A 212 15.60 14.94 -14.11
CA ASP A 212 15.98 16.13 -13.34
C ASP A 212 16.63 15.85 -11.98
N GLY A 213 16.71 14.57 -11.59
CA GLY A 213 17.35 14.10 -10.36
C GLY A 213 16.60 14.45 -9.08
N LYS A 214 15.35 14.94 -9.16
CA LYS A 214 14.58 15.31 -7.97
C LYS A 214 13.73 14.16 -7.45
N LEU A 215 13.44 14.23 -6.15
CA LEU A 215 12.54 13.31 -5.46
C LEU A 215 11.09 13.71 -5.71
N TYR A 216 10.34 12.78 -6.29
CA TYR A 216 8.90 12.85 -6.47
C TYR A 216 8.22 11.72 -5.70
N MET A 217 6.90 11.81 -5.59
CA MET A 217 6.07 10.77 -4.99
C MET A 217 4.74 10.71 -5.73
N VAL A 218 4.38 9.53 -6.19
CA VAL A 218 2.99 9.25 -6.61
C VAL A 218 2.24 8.61 -5.47
N PHE A 219 0.94 8.84 -5.42
CA PHE A 219 0.03 8.34 -4.39
C PHE A 219 -1.41 8.38 -4.93
N GLU A 220 -2.31 7.62 -4.31
CA GLU A 220 -3.73 7.66 -4.63
C GLU A 220 -4.40 8.87 -3.97
N GLY A 221 -5.24 9.57 -4.74
CA GLY A 221 -6.08 10.65 -4.24
C GLY A 221 -7.38 10.78 -5.05
N ASN A 222 -8.43 11.35 -4.47
CA ASN A 222 -9.58 11.84 -5.24
C ASN A 222 -9.40 13.29 -5.67
N VAL A 223 -10.00 13.66 -6.81
CA VAL A 223 -10.12 15.05 -7.24
C VAL A 223 -10.86 15.86 -6.18
N ALA A 224 -10.26 16.96 -5.74
CA ALA A 224 -10.85 17.82 -4.71
C ALA A 224 -12.22 18.41 -5.10
N GLY A 225 -13.01 18.72 -4.07
CA GLY A 225 -14.36 19.29 -4.20
C GLY A 225 -15.43 18.44 -3.53
N GLU A 226 -16.57 19.05 -3.22
CA GLU A 226 -17.68 18.40 -2.52
C GLU A 226 -18.21 17.20 -3.32
N ARG A 227 -18.43 16.08 -2.63
CA ARG A 227 -18.98 14.86 -3.24
C ARG A 227 -20.27 15.17 -4.00
N GLY A 228 -20.33 14.77 -5.26
CA GLY A 228 -21.50 14.96 -6.12
C GLY A 228 -21.56 16.30 -6.86
N THR A 229 -20.58 17.18 -6.67
CA THR A 229 -20.51 18.48 -7.39
C THR A 229 -19.62 18.47 -8.63
N HIS A 230 -18.78 17.44 -8.79
CA HIS A 230 -17.88 17.35 -9.93
C HIS A 230 -18.66 17.23 -11.24
N THR A 231 -18.39 18.13 -12.18
CA THR A 231 -19.01 18.14 -13.51
C THR A 231 -18.07 17.46 -14.50
N VAL A 232 -18.57 16.42 -15.18
CA VAL A 232 -17.84 15.73 -16.24
C VAL A 232 -17.89 16.59 -17.50
N GLY A 233 -16.73 17.11 -17.93
CA GLY A 233 -16.59 17.94 -19.11
C GLY A 233 -16.22 17.13 -20.36
N ALA A 234 -16.06 17.85 -21.48
CA ALA A 234 -15.70 17.23 -22.76
C ALA A 234 -14.35 16.49 -22.71
N ALA A 235 -13.40 16.96 -21.90
CA ALA A 235 -12.10 16.32 -21.72
C ALA A 235 -12.21 14.99 -20.96
N GLU A 236 -13.04 14.93 -19.91
CA GLU A 236 -13.31 13.71 -19.15
C GLU A 236 -14.16 12.71 -19.94
N LEU A 237 -15.06 13.18 -20.80
CA LEU A 237 -15.78 12.32 -21.75
C LEU A 237 -14.80 11.71 -22.78
N GLY A 238 -13.96 12.53 -23.40
CA GLY A 238 -13.17 12.13 -24.56
C GLY A 238 -14.06 11.89 -25.80
N PRO A 239 -13.49 11.38 -26.91
CA PRO A 239 -14.23 11.10 -28.14
C PRO A 239 -15.11 9.85 -27.98
N VAL A 240 -16.30 10.01 -27.41
CA VAL A 240 -17.33 8.96 -27.33
C VAL A 240 -18.26 9.01 -28.56
N PRO A 241 -18.73 7.85 -29.09
CA PRO A 241 -19.74 7.82 -30.13
C PRO A 241 -21.07 8.49 -29.75
#